data_AF-A0A352V028-F1
#
_entry.id   AF-A0A352V028-F1
#
_cell.length_a   1.000
_cell.length_b   1.000
_cell.length_c   1.000
_cell.angle_alpha   90.00
_cell.angle_beta   90.00
_cell.angle_gamma   90.00
#
_symmetry.space_group_name_H-M   'P 1'
#
loop_
_entity.id
_entity.type
_entity.pdbx_description
1 polymer ?
#
loop_
_entity_poly.entity_id
_entity_poly.type
_entity_poly.pdbx_seq_one_letter_code
_entity_poly.pdbx_strand_id
1 'polypeptide(L)'
;MTTTTLAGYQVSYAAGVPNAFAAADMTIVTSSAFSFRYSIDTPSLVDYSPITVDPDDVVGSAPSITINGTEIDLNTDVSVAQVRWTDGDETNFTLMMKVEIGAVDYFFAMTGDDLPAITNLAGYNAVFGGSIANSNASTWTSTAMKPGQIVRPELTDAFTGSVEADLIVGNPDLHDWSDEPLDTGAGNDSVTGTNNVDLIELGTGDDTASGLGGADRIFGEAGNDTILGGAGNDTLIGAAGADSIDGGADNDRLDGGDGADTLLGDAGNDYINGGAGNDNLFGGAGNDTIIGGNGEGADSVVGGDGNDRISTGAGNDSLYGGADNDNLSAGIGNDIVEAGTGDDTVSAGAGNDSVLGEAGADVLRGDGGNDTLNGGADNDTIDGGTGVDSLLGEGGNDVIRGAGGNDLMFGGDGADNLIGGFGNDSMEGGTGTDTLTGGEGNDTLLGGDASDRLFGGAGNDRLDGGAGNDTMLGGAGADTFVITQGGGSDVINDFKGGFDTLSIDDSYGVDTFAEVLALMSVEGRVVTITFANDETLTINNVTLSAFTDDNITFF
;
A
#
# COMPACT_ATOMS: atom_id res chain seq x y z
N MET A 1 36.25 -19.73 4.65
CA MET A 1 35.16 -19.45 5.60
C MET A 1 35.41 -18.07 6.16
N THR A 2 34.38 -17.22 6.17
CA THR A 2 34.17 -16.02 7.04
C THR A 2 35.26 -14.95 7.21
N THR A 3 34.81 -13.70 7.19
CA THR A 3 35.53 -12.40 7.34
C THR A 3 35.56 -11.96 8.84
N THR A 4 35.86 -10.74 9.33
CA THR A 4 35.91 -9.36 8.76
C THR A 4 36.77 -8.36 9.63
N THR A 5 36.63 -7.05 9.35
CA THR A 5 37.04 -5.74 9.95
C THR A 5 37.14 -5.62 11.50
N LEU A 6 37.83 -4.66 12.19
CA LEU A 6 38.37 -3.27 11.98
C LEU A 6 37.33 -2.11 12.10
N ALA A 7 37.53 -0.93 12.73
CA ALA A 7 38.40 -0.38 13.78
C ALA A 7 37.81 0.99 14.27
N GLY A 8 38.23 1.61 15.39
CA GLY A 8 37.68 2.92 15.87
C GLY A 8 38.49 3.65 16.97
N TYR A 9 38.45 5.00 16.97
CA TYR A 9 39.32 6.03 17.64
C TYR A 9 38.77 7.43 17.14
N GLN A 10 38.68 8.66 17.73
CA GLN A 10 39.15 9.41 18.93
C GLN A 10 38.28 10.69 19.29
N VAL A 11 37.99 10.90 20.59
CA VAL A 11 38.07 12.21 21.36
C VAL A 11 37.19 13.45 21.03
N SER A 12 36.40 13.92 22.03
CA SER A 12 36.36 15.31 22.58
C SER A 12 35.49 15.41 23.86
N TYR A 13 35.55 16.51 24.65
CA TYR A 13 35.09 16.57 26.06
C TYR A 13 34.42 17.89 26.53
N ALA A 14 33.61 17.79 27.59
CA ALA A 14 33.37 18.84 28.62
C ALA A 14 32.94 18.19 29.97
N ALA A 15 33.13 18.85 31.13
CA ALA A 15 33.02 18.21 32.47
C ALA A 15 32.29 19.03 33.56
N GLY A 16 31.71 18.38 34.60
CA GLY A 16 30.93 19.10 35.65
C GLY A 16 30.32 18.38 36.88
N VAL A 17 30.93 17.33 37.45
CA VAL A 17 30.49 16.65 38.72
C VAL A 17 30.75 17.48 40.01
N PRO A 18 30.24 17.13 41.23
CA PRO A 18 29.06 16.31 41.63
C PRO A 18 28.08 16.98 42.68
N ASN A 19 26.73 16.80 42.64
CA ASN A 19 25.76 16.72 43.79
C ASN A 19 24.23 16.69 43.42
N ALA A 20 23.28 16.00 44.12
CA ALA A 20 23.35 14.90 45.10
C ALA A 20 22.03 14.05 45.21
N PHE A 21 22.06 12.75 44.88
CA PHE A 21 20.86 11.85 44.95
C PHE A 21 20.88 10.82 46.07
N ALA A 22 19.68 10.35 46.43
CA ALA A 22 19.40 9.42 47.51
C ALA A 22 18.50 8.27 47.01
N ALA A 23 18.69 7.07 47.58
CA ALA A 23 18.05 5.85 47.10
C ALA A 23 16.56 5.76 47.48
N ALA A 24 15.70 6.12 46.53
CA ALA A 24 14.48 5.38 46.22
C ALA A 24 14.63 4.80 44.79
N ASP A 25 13.86 3.76 44.49
CA ASP A 25 13.52 3.32 43.13
C ASP A 25 14.70 2.96 42.20
N MET A 26 15.29 1.77 42.41
CA MET A 26 16.06 1.08 41.37
C MET A 26 15.92 -0.45 41.49
N THR A 27 15.44 -1.09 40.42
CA THR A 27 15.20 -2.55 40.35
C THR A 27 16.30 -3.23 39.54
N ILE A 28 16.87 -4.33 40.04
CA ILE A 28 17.87 -5.10 39.30
C ILE A 28 17.17 -6.08 38.35
N VAL A 29 17.32 -5.84 37.04
CA VAL A 29 16.92 -6.79 35.99
C VAL A 29 18.15 -7.54 35.50
N THR A 30 18.14 -8.88 35.60
CA THR A 30 19.20 -9.74 35.04
C THR A 30 18.74 -10.36 33.73
N SER A 31 19.35 -9.97 32.61
CA SER A 31 19.18 -10.63 31.31
C SER A 31 20.54 -11.04 30.74
N SER A 32 20.61 -12.24 30.15
CA SER A 32 21.87 -12.88 29.73
C SER A 32 22.17 -12.71 28.24
N ALA A 33 22.04 -11.48 27.73
CA ALA A 33 22.50 -11.09 26.39
C ALA A 33 22.72 -9.57 26.32
N PHE A 34 23.93 -9.10 26.65
CA PHE A 34 24.34 -7.72 26.40
C PHE A 34 25.72 -7.69 25.72
N SER A 35 25.78 -7.06 24.55
CA SER A 35 27.03 -6.77 23.84
C SER A 35 27.25 -5.26 23.83
N PHE A 36 28.31 -4.79 24.47
CA PHE A 36 28.79 -3.43 24.25
C PHE A 36 29.39 -3.33 22.84
N ARG A 37 28.80 -2.50 21.98
CA ARG A 37 29.56 -1.80 20.94
C ARG A 37 29.89 -0.41 21.49
N TYR A 38 31.11 0.03 21.28
CA TYR A 38 31.46 1.45 21.36
C TYR A 38 32.07 1.84 20.03
N SER A 39 31.58 2.93 19.44
CA SER A 39 32.31 3.63 18.38
C SER A 39 33.11 4.75 19.01
N ILE A 40 34.18 5.15 18.33
CA ILE A 40 34.78 6.47 18.46
C ILE A 40 35.22 6.83 17.05
N ASP A 41 34.86 8.02 16.56
CA ASP A 41 35.20 8.47 15.20
C ASP A 41 36.40 9.42 15.16
N THR A 42 37.17 9.43 14.07
CA THR A 42 38.59 9.87 14.09
C THR A 42 38.87 11.19 13.36
N PRO A 43 39.97 11.90 13.69
CA PRO A 43 41.15 11.75 12.82
C PRO A 43 42.55 11.89 13.50
N SER A 44 43.19 10.78 13.88
CA SER A 44 44.65 10.59 13.89
C SER A 44 44.98 9.10 13.83
N LEU A 45 46.01 8.71 13.07
CA LEU A 45 46.12 7.33 12.56
C LEU A 45 47.18 6.44 13.26
N VAL A 46 47.86 6.92 14.32
CA VAL A 46 49.15 6.31 14.76
C VAL A 46 49.43 6.35 16.27
N ASP A 47 48.63 5.69 17.11
CA ASP A 47 49.13 5.14 18.38
C ASP A 47 48.45 3.80 18.74
N TYR A 48 49.25 2.74 18.86
CA TYR A 48 48.82 1.39 19.26
C TYR A 48 49.61 0.97 20.51
N SER A 49 49.51 1.74 21.58
CA SER A 49 50.16 1.47 22.86
C SER A 49 49.37 0.46 23.71
N PRO A 50 49.95 -0.69 24.11
CA PRO A 50 49.25 -1.68 24.92
C PRO A 50 49.16 -1.27 26.39
N ILE A 51 47.97 -1.42 27.00
CA ILE A 51 47.77 -1.27 28.44
C ILE A 51 48.66 -2.30 29.16
N THR A 52 49.52 -1.81 30.05
CA THR A 52 50.38 -2.65 30.90
C THR A 52 49.94 -2.48 32.35
N VAL A 53 49.47 -3.56 32.98
CA VAL A 53 49.11 -3.57 34.40
C VAL A 53 50.34 -3.94 35.21
N ASP A 54 50.67 -3.14 36.22
CA ASP A 54 51.73 -3.42 37.20
C ASP A 54 51.09 -4.03 38.45
N PRO A 55 51.40 -5.28 38.83
CA PRO A 55 50.70 -5.99 39.90
C PRO A 55 51.18 -5.66 41.33
N ASP A 56 52.28 -4.91 41.49
CA ASP A 56 52.93 -4.73 42.80
C ASP A 56 52.35 -3.55 43.64
N ASP A 57 51.45 -2.72 43.08
CA ASP A 57 50.96 -1.46 43.70
C ASP A 57 49.67 -1.63 44.54
N VAL A 58 49.66 -2.58 45.49
CA VAL A 58 48.51 -2.85 46.38
C VAL A 58 48.51 -1.95 47.63
N VAL A 59 47.48 -1.13 47.81
CA VAL A 59 47.42 -0.09 48.86
C VAL A 59 46.39 -0.39 49.95
N GLY A 60 46.85 -0.92 51.09
CA GLY A 60 46.11 -0.94 52.36
C GLY A 60 45.66 -2.32 52.83
N SER A 61 44.67 -2.34 53.75
CA SER A 61 44.09 -3.56 54.31
C SER A 61 42.62 -3.31 54.71
N ALA A 62 41.67 -3.82 53.93
CA ALA A 62 40.23 -3.54 54.07
C ALA A 62 39.38 -4.83 53.80
N PRO A 63 38.03 -4.80 53.82
CA PRO A 63 37.21 -5.98 54.13
C PRO A 63 36.99 -6.93 52.95
N SER A 64 36.41 -8.10 53.25
CA SER A 64 35.75 -8.95 52.27
C SER A 64 34.34 -8.43 51.91
N ILE A 65 33.87 -8.77 50.72
CA ILE A 65 32.48 -8.56 50.26
C ILE A 65 31.89 -9.89 49.76
N THR A 66 30.56 -10.00 49.64
CA THR A 66 29.91 -11.23 49.15
C THR A 66 29.14 -10.97 47.87
N ILE A 67 29.55 -11.63 46.77
CA ILE A 67 28.89 -11.55 45.46
C ILE A 67 28.36 -12.94 45.11
N ASN A 68 27.05 -13.06 44.84
CA ASN A 68 26.36 -14.32 44.53
C ASN A 68 26.60 -15.46 45.54
N GLY A 69 26.90 -15.13 46.80
CA GLY A 69 27.20 -16.08 47.88
C GLY A 69 28.68 -16.45 48.02
N THR A 70 29.55 -16.02 47.11
CA THR A 70 31.01 -16.15 47.23
C THR A 70 31.57 -14.96 48.00
N GLU A 71 32.35 -15.22 49.04
CA GLU A 71 33.14 -14.21 49.75
C GLU A 71 34.41 -13.90 48.95
N ILE A 72 34.69 -12.60 48.75
CA ILE A 72 35.78 -12.05 47.96
C ILE A 72 36.63 -11.19 48.90
N ASP A 73 37.90 -11.52 49.10
CA ASP A 73 38.84 -10.67 49.83
C ASP A 73 39.41 -9.61 48.88
N LEU A 74 39.10 -8.34 49.15
CA LEU A 74 39.48 -7.21 48.30
C LEU A 74 41.01 -6.94 48.25
N ASN A 75 41.81 -7.67 49.03
CA ASN A 75 43.27 -7.56 49.07
C ASN A 75 43.98 -8.72 48.32
N THR A 76 43.26 -9.81 47.94
CA THR A 76 43.86 -10.98 47.24
C THR A 76 43.13 -11.42 45.99
N ASP A 77 41.81 -11.24 45.92
CA ASP A 77 40.96 -11.86 44.90
C ASP A 77 40.61 -10.86 43.77
N VAL A 78 41.36 -9.77 43.73
CA VAL A 78 41.02 -8.53 43.02
C VAL A 78 42.26 -7.95 42.35
N SER A 79 42.12 -7.54 41.09
CA SER A 79 43.16 -6.81 40.34
C SER A 79 42.65 -5.40 40.03
N VAL A 80 43.34 -4.37 40.50
CA VAL A 80 43.01 -2.97 40.20
C VAL A 80 43.95 -2.47 39.10
N ALA A 81 43.39 -1.96 38.01
CA ALA A 81 44.13 -1.38 36.90
C ALA A 81 43.79 0.11 36.77
N GLN A 82 44.83 0.96 36.72
CA GLN A 82 44.65 2.38 36.41
C GLN A 82 44.56 2.54 34.89
N VAL A 83 43.35 2.71 34.37
CA VAL A 83 43.10 3.02 32.96
C VAL A 83 43.27 4.53 32.80
N ARG A 84 44.30 4.95 32.07
CA ARG A 84 44.59 6.36 31.76
C ARG A 84 44.21 6.67 30.32
N TRP A 85 43.72 7.87 30.06
CA TRP A 85 43.52 8.40 28.72
C TRP A 85 43.87 9.89 28.71
N THR A 86 44.27 10.42 27.56
CA THR A 86 44.51 11.84 27.37
C THR A 86 43.33 12.49 26.66
N ASP A 87 42.89 13.63 27.17
CA ASP A 87 41.97 14.54 26.50
C ASP A 87 42.66 15.90 26.37
N GLY A 88 42.88 16.34 25.13
CA GLY A 88 43.78 17.47 24.85
C GLY A 88 45.18 17.27 25.47
N ASP A 89 45.61 18.25 26.26
CA ASP A 89 46.86 18.21 27.05
C ASP A 89 46.69 17.56 28.44
N GLU A 90 45.46 17.23 28.87
CA GLU A 90 45.19 16.67 30.20
C GLU A 90 45.21 15.14 30.21
N THR A 91 45.81 14.55 31.25
CA THR A 91 45.87 13.08 31.43
C THR A 91 44.88 12.66 32.51
N ASN A 92 43.72 12.17 32.07
CA ASN A 92 42.68 11.61 32.93
C ASN A 92 42.98 10.15 33.29
N PHE A 93 42.34 9.65 34.35
CA PHE A 93 42.36 8.24 34.70
C PHE A 93 41.11 7.79 35.45
N THR A 94 40.87 6.48 35.44
CA THR A 94 39.99 5.79 36.38
C THR A 94 40.68 4.55 36.94
N LEU A 95 40.20 4.07 38.08
CA LEU A 95 40.61 2.78 38.64
C LEU A 95 39.53 1.77 38.29
N MET A 96 39.85 0.81 37.43
CA MET A 96 38.99 -0.34 37.15
C MET A 96 39.39 -1.49 38.07
N MET A 97 38.45 -1.93 38.90
CA MET A 97 38.58 -3.09 39.77
C MET A 97 38.03 -4.32 39.04
N LYS A 98 38.90 -5.29 38.75
CA LYS A 98 38.53 -6.63 38.28
C LYS A 98 38.42 -7.59 39.46
N VAL A 99 37.34 -8.34 39.54
CA VAL A 99 37.14 -9.48 40.46
C VAL A 99 36.88 -10.74 39.63
N GLU A 100 37.65 -11.80 39.85
CA GLU A 100 37.39 -13.11 39.21
C GLU A 100 36.55 -13.99 40.13
N ILE A 101 35.39 -14.45 39.64
CA ILE A 101 34.54 -15.39 40.39
C ILE A 101 34.37 -16.67 39.56
N GLY A 102 35.24 -17.65 39.84
CA GLY A 102 35.28 -18.94 39.16
C GLY A 102 35.94 -18.86 37.78
N ALA A 103 35.16 -18.51 36.75
CA ALA A 103 35.63 -18.33 35.37
C ALA A 103 34.90 -17.15 34.67
N VAL A 104 34.35 -16.23 35.46
CA VAL A 104 33.64 -15.04 35.01
C VAL A 104 34.31 -13.82 35.64
N ASP A 105 34.61 -12.85 34.78
CA ASP A 105 35.24 -11.59 35.13
C ASP A 105 34.16 -10.55 35.48
N TYR A 106 34.26 -9.93 36.65
CA TYR A 106 33.41 -8.82 37.08
C TYR A 106 34.24 -7.54 37.15
N PHE A 107 33.78 -6.47 36.50
CA PHE A 107 34.49 -5.20 36.43
C PHE A 107 33.67 -4.07 37.08
N PHE A 108 34.33 -3.27 37.90
CA PHE A 108 33.75 -2.13 38.59
C PHE A 108 34.62 -0.89 38.33
N ALA A 109 34.03 0.18 37.79
CA ALA A 109 34.68 1.47 37.67
C ALA A 109 34.58 2.23 39.00
N MET A 110 35.71 2.70 39.53
CA MET A 110 35.75 3.48 40.77
C MET A 110 35.91 4.98 40.43
N THR A 111 35.09 5.82 41.06
CA THR A 111 35.03 7.26 40.79
C THR A 111 35.52 8.10 41.98
N GLY A 112 36.44 9.03 41.72
CA GLY A 112 37.01 9.96 42.70
C GLY A 112 38.44 9.59 43.17
N ASP A 113 39.28 10.61 43.32
CA ASP A 113 40.74 10.45 43.55
C ASP A 113 41.14 10.18 45.02
N ASP A 114 40.22 10.30 45.97
CA ASP A 114 40.48 10.15 47.41
C ASP A 114 39.82 8.89 47.98
N LEU A 115 40.62 7.91 48.40
CA LEU A 115 40.20 6.80 49.28
C LEU A 115 40.07 7.30 50.74
N PRO A 116 38.86 7.40 51.33
CA PRO A 116 38.73 7.96 52.68
C PRO A 116 39.20 6.97 53.75
N ALA A 117 40.09 7.40 54.64
CA ALA A 117 40.65 6.55 55.69
C ALA A 117 39.58 6.07 56.70
N ILE A 118 39.14 4.82 56.55
CA ILE A 118 38.06 4.17 57.33
C ILE A 118 38.47 4.11 58.83
N THR A 119 37.92 5.02 59.64
CA THR A 119 38.38 5.20 61.04
C THR A 119 37.25 5.35 62.08
N ASN A 120 35.98 5.41 61.70
CA ASN A 120 34.87 5.39 62.67
C ASN A 120 33.59 4.73 62.12
N LEU A 121 33.19 3.61 62.74
CA LEU A 121 32.08 2.75 62.28
C LEU A 121 30.71 3.10 62.90
N ALA A 122 30.62 4.15 63.72
CA ALA A 122 29.42 4.44 64.52
C ALA A 122 28.24 5.05 63.73
N GLY A 123 28.44 5.52 62.49
CA GLY A 123 27.42 6.28 61.74
C GLY A 123 26.45 5.47 60.88
N TYR A 124 26.79 4.23 60.51
CA TYR A 124 26.10 3.54 59.39
C TYR A 124 24.83 2.76 59.76
N ASN A 125 24.58 2.48 61.05
CA ASN A 125 23.43 1.70 61.51
C ASN A 125 22.11 2.50 61.62
N ALA A 126 21.96 3.58 60.85
CA ALA A 126 20.79 4.47 60.89
C ALA A 126 20.07 4.66 59.53
N VAL A 127 20.49 3.96 58.47
CA VAL A 127 19.90 4.08 57.11
C VAL A 127 18.62 3.24 56.94
N PHE A 128 17.82 3.14 58.00
CA PHE A 128 16.48 2.53 58.00
C PHE A 128 15.51 3.38 58.83
N GLY A 129 14.82 4.33 58.19
CA GLY A 129 13.56 4.88 58.71
C GLY A 129 13.38 6.41 58.68
N GLY A 130 12.58 6.89 57.71
CA GLY A 130 11.38 7.67 58.03
C GLY A 130 11.41 9.21 57.99
N SER A 131 10.73 9.74 56.97
CA SER A 131 9.99 11.03 56.95
C SER A 131 10.76 12.37 56.83
N ILE A 132 10.03 13.39 56.36
CA ILE A 132 10.54 14.65 55.78
C ILE A 132 10.14 15.86 56.65
N ALA A 133 10.96 16.91 56.67
CA ALA A 133 10.52 18.28 56.94
C ALA A 133 11.37 19.31 56.15
N ASN A 134 10.73 20.12 55.31
CA ASN A 134 11.35 21.23 54.55
C ASN A 134 11.26 22.55 55.34
N SER A 135 12.31 23.38 55.32
CA SER A 135 12.13 24.84 55.48
C SER A 135 13.23 25.71 54.82
N ASN A 136 13.03 26.04 53.54
CA ASN A 136 13.31 27.35 52.89
C ASN A 136 14.74 27.96 52.83
N ALA A 137 14.96 28.63 51.67
CA ALA A 137 15.88 29.75 51.42
C ALA A 137 17.41 29.46 51.34
N SER A 138 18.17 30.09 50.44
CA SER A 138 17.84 30.92 49.25
C SER A 138 19.10 31.24 48.43
N THR A 139 18.91 31.65 47.16
CA THR A 139 19.93 32.13 46.18
C THR A 139 20.83 31.05 45.56
N TRP A 140 21.07 31.20 44.26
CA TRP A 140 21.77 30.24 43.39
C TRP A 140 23.24 30.63 43.15
N THR A 141 24.13 29.65 43.05
CA THR A 141 25.42 29.73 42.33
C THR A 141 25.73 28.37 41.72
N SER A 142 26.34 28.35 40.54
CA SER A 142 26.61 27.15 39.75
C SER A 142 27.66 26.22 40.38
N THR A 143 27.20 25.12 40.99
CA THR A 143 28.06 23.98 41.31
C THR A 143 27.29 22.66 41.19
N ALA A 144 27.55 21.93 40.10
CA ALA A 144 27.51 20.48 39.99
C ALA A 144 26.24 19.65 40.33
N MET A 145 25.78 18.87 39.34
CA MET A 145 24.77 17.80 39.47
C MET A 145 25.41 16.44 39.83
N LYS A 146 24.70 15.51 40.48
CA LYS A 146 25.12 14.08 40.65
C LYS A 146 24.23 13.18 39.77
N PRO A 147 24.69 11.97 39.43
CA PRO A 147 23.83 10.94 38.85
C PRO A 147 22.61 10.66 39.75
N GLY A 148 21.44 10.44 39.12
CA GLY A 148 20.22 9.99 39.79
C GLY A 148 19.08 11.02 39.88
N GLN A 149 19.20 12.21 39.28
CA GLN A 149 18.03 13.09 39.10
C GLN A 149 17.29 12.70 37.82
N ILE A 150 15.99 12.45 37.91
CA ILE A 150 15.11 12.54 36.75
C ILE A 150 15.07 14.03 36.36
N VAL A 151 15.39 14.33 35.10
CA VAL A 151 15.21 15.69 34.55
C VAL A 151 13.72 16.00 34.59
N ARG A 152 13.37 17.15 35.16
CA ARG A 152 12.06 17.77 34.97
C ARG A 152 12.27 19.06 34.18
N PRO A 153 11.72 19.14 32.96
CA PRO A 153 11.56 20.40 32.25
C PRO A 153 10.48 21.21 32.97
N GLU A 154 10.86 22.01 33.96
CA GLU A 154 10.04 23.17 34.31
C GLU A 154 10.26 24.21 33.20
N LEU A 155 9.32 24.25 32.25
CA LEU A 155 9.31 24.91 30.92
C LEU A 155 9.80 24.00 29.78
N THR A 156 8.88 23.63 28.88
CA THR A 156 9.06 23.25 27.45
C THR A 156 10.38 22.56 27.09
N ASP A 157 10.37 21.23 26.97
CA ASP A 157 11.56 20.41 26.71
C ASP A 157 11.91 20.38 25.22
N ALA A 158 12.37 21.52 24.73
CA ALA A 158 12.71 21.74 23.34
C ALA A 158 14.12 21.20 23.04
N PHE A 159 14.25 19.93 22.64
CA PHE A 159 15.55 19.39 22.16
C PHE A 159 15.97 20.04 20.82
N THR A 160 15.04 20.71 20.11
CA THR A 160 15.25 21.78 19.10
C THR A 160 16.71 22.11 18.76
N GLY A 161 17.20 21.54 17.66
CA GLY A 161 18.56 21.83 17.18
C GLY A 161 19.67 21.14 17.97
N SER A 162 19.37 19.97 18.55
CA SER A 162 20.30 18.84 18.58
C SER A 162 20.93 18.59 17.20
N VAL A 163 21.99 17.80 17.16
CA VAL A 163 22.52 17.10 15.97
C VAL A 163 23.04 15.71 16.35
N GLU A 164 22.55 15.19 17.47
CA GLU A 164 22.95 13.95 18.10
C GLU A 164 21.70 13.05 18.18
N ALA A 165 21.84 11.77 17.81
CA ALA A 165 20.73 10.83 17.79
C ALA A 165 20.23 10.52 19.21
N ASP A 166 19.00 10.93 19.52
CA ASP A 166 18.40 10.80 20.85
C ASP A 166 17.57 9.52 21.03
N LEU A 167 17.40 9.08 22.28
CA LEU A 167 16.65 7.86 22.64
C LEU A 167 15.71 8.15 23.81
N ILE A 168 14.41 8.18 23.51
CA ILE A 168 13.36 8.66 24.41
C ILE A 168 12.35 7.53 24.64
N VAL A 169 12.04 7.25 25.91
CA VAL A 169 11.09 6.20 26.29
C VAL A 169 10.05 6.79 27.24
N GLY A 170 8.80 6.80 26.78
CA GLY A 170 7.64 7.29 27.48
C GLY A 170 7.32 6.52 28.76
N ASN A 171 6.62 7.20 29.68
CA ASN A 171 6.08 6.57 30.87
C ASN A 171 4.80 7.31 31.30
N PRO A 172 3.62 6.66 31.25
CA PRO A 172 2.32 7.30 31.51
C PRO A 172 2.13 7.77 32.98
N ASP A 173 2.99 7.36 33.92
CA ASP A 173 2.99 7.89 35.30
C ASP A 173 3.84 9.18 35.44
N LEU A 174 4.61 9.57 34.40
CA LEU A 174 5.61 10.64 34.46
C LEU A 174 5.47 11.70 33.36
N HIS A 175 5.08 11.31 32.15
CA HIS A 175 4.94 12.17 30.97
C HIS A 175 3.47 12.25 30.56
N ASP A 176 3.08 13.41 30.01
CA ASP A 176 1.76 13.70 29.47
C ASP A 176 2.00 14.61 28.26
N TRP A 177 2.21 13.99 27.09
CA TRP A 177 2.55 14.71 25.86
C TRP A 177 1.30 15.28 25.16
N SER A 178 0.09 15.10 25.71
CA SER A 178 -1.16 15.60 25.14
C SER A 178 -1.32 17.13 25.17
N ASP A 179 -0.78 17.78 26.21
CA ASP A 179 -0.87 19.24 26.45
C ASP A 179 0.48 19.98 26.17
N GLU A 180 1.62 19.29 26.20
CA GLU A 180 2.97 19.83 25.94
C GLU A 180 3.71 18.86 24.97
N PRO A 181 3.93 19.24 23.68
CA PRO A 181 4.57 18.38 22.68
C PRO A 181 5.98 17.89 23.06
N LEU A 182 6.34 16.72 22.56
CA LEU A 182 7.73 16.28 22.44
C LEU A 182 8.31 16.74 21.09
N ASP A 183 9.47 17.40 21.12
CA ASP A 183 10.24 17.89 19.97
C ASP A 183 11.67 17.34 20.14
N THR A 184 12.13 16.44 19.26
CA THR A 184 13.48 15.81 19.37
C THR A 184 14.52 16.57 18.54
N GLY A 185 14.15 17.02 17.34
CA GLY A 185 14.69 18.21 16.70
C GLY A 185 15.58 17.92 15.50
N ALA A 186 16.71 17.22 15.69
CA ALA A 186 17.53 16.73 14.58
C ALA A 186 18.57 15.69 15.02
N GLY A 187 18.56 14.53 14.36
CA GLY A 187 19.40 13.39 14.72
C GLY A 187 19.14 12.17 13.84
N ASN A 188 18.83 11.05 14.50
CA ASN A 188 18.39 9.77 13.94
C ASN A 188 17.69 9.08 15.12
N ASP A 189 16.56 9.65 15.51
CA ASP A 189 16.03 9.62 16.87
C ASP A 189 15.08 8.43 17.07
N SER A 190 14.99 7.95 18.31
CA SER A 190 14.15 6.80 18.63
C SER A 190 13.23 7.10 19.82
N VAL A 191 11.93 7.21 19.52
CA VAL A 191 10.88 7.55 20.49
C VAL A 191 9.97 6.35 20.71
N THR A 192 9.69 6.04 21.97
CA THR A 192 8.58 5.18 22.38
C THR A 192 7.58 6.00 23.19
N GLY A 193 6.31 5.92 22.83
CA GLY A 193 5.17 6.60 23.45
C GLY A 193 4.78 6.03 24.81
N THR A 194 3.56 6.36 25.23
CA THR A 194 2.97 5.98 26.50
C THR A 194 1.86 4.95 26.29
N ASN A 195 0.69 5.13 26.92
CA ASN A 195 -0.56 4.36 26.73
C ASN A 195 -1.75 5.36 26.87
N ASN A 196 -1.47 6.62 26.50
CA ASN A 196 -2.35 7.79 26.53
C ASN A 196 -2.05 8.60 25.25
N VAL A 197 -2.90 9.58 24.94
CA VAL A 197 -2.68 10.56 23.86
C VAL A 197 -1.30 11.22 23.96
N ASP A 198 -0.44 10.95 22.99
CA ASP A 198 0.86 11.60 22.83
C ASP A 198 0.93 12.52 21.60
N LEU A 199 1.80 13.53 21.64
CA LEU A 199 2.08 14.46 20.53
C LEU A 199 3.60 14.60 20.36
N ILE A 200 4.11 14.15 19.22
CA ILE A 200 5.53 13.89 18.96
C ILE A 200 5.91 14.51 17.60
N GLU A 201 6.95 15.35 17.61
CA GLU A 201 7.55 16.04 16.47
C GLU A 201 9.03 15.60 16.41
N LEU A 202 9.44 14.86 15.36
CA LEU A 202 10.77 14.22 15.27
C LEU A 202 11.82 15.19 14.67
N GLY A 203 11.53 15.79 13.51
CA GLY A 203 12.24 16.97 13.01
C GLY A 203 13.11 16.69 11.80
N THR A 204 14.39 16.36 11.97
CA THR A 204 15.26 16.06 10.81
C THR A 204 16.25 14.93 11.10
N GLY A 205 16.01 13.76 10.50
CA GLY A 205 16.80 12.54 10.67
C GLY A 205 16.13 11.39 9.91
N ASP A 206 16.73 10.21 9.87
CA ASP A 206 15.96 8.99 9.59
C ASP A 206 15.54 8.44 10.96
N ASP A 207 14.33 8.79 11.40
CA ASP A 207 13.87 8.67 12.78
C ASP A 207 12.92 7.48 12.98
N THR A 208 12.56 7.15 14.22
CA THR A 208 11.69 6.02 14.53
C THR A 208 10.81 6.29 15.75
N ALA A 209 9.49 6.24 15.58
CA ALA A 209 8.50 6.46 16.63
C ALA A 209 7.51 5.30 16.77
N SER A 210 6.97 5.12 17.97
CA SER A 210 5.84 4.22 18.23
C SER A 210 4.94 4.81 19.31
N GLY A 211 3.68 5.14 19.03
CA GLY A 211 2.71 5.66 20.01
C GLY A 211 2.33 4.63 21.07
N LEU A 212 2.21 3.36 20.65
CA LEU A 212 1.73 2.18 21.40
C LEU A 212 0.22 2.16 21.65
N GLY A 213 -0.40 3.33 21.84
CA GLY A 213 -1.86 3.46 21.82
C GLY A 213 -2.39 4.58 22.69
N GLY A 214 -3.31 5.35 22.11
CA GLY A 214 -3.90 6.54 22.70
C GLY A 214 -4.94 7.17 21.78
N ALA A 215 -4.52 8.25 21.11
CA ALA A 215 -5.16 8.86 19.94
C ALA A 215 -4.14 9.90 19.43
N ASP A 216 -3.00 9.36 19.01
CA ASP A 216 -1.69 9.96 19.06
C ASP A 216 -1.41 10.78 17.81
N ARG A 217 -0.43 11.68 17.89
CA ARG A 217 -0.14 12.65 16.84
C ARG A 217 1.36 12.72 16.59
N ILE A 218 1.82 12.05 15.54
CA ILE A 218 3.26 11.86 15.28
C ILE A 218 3.62 12.49 13.93
N PHE A 219 4.68 13.30 13.93
CA PHE A 219 5.19 14.03 12.76
C PHE A 219 6.67 13.69 12.57
N GLY A 220 7.05 13.11 11.43
CA GLY A 220 8.44 12.85 11.04
C GLY A 220 9.21 14.13 10.70
N GLU A 221 8.56 14.98 9.89
CA GLU A 221 9.06 16.21 9.29
C GLU A 221 10.06 16.04 8.12
N ALA A 222 11.25 15.45 8.32
CA ALA A 222 12.29 15.48 7.28
C ALA A 222 13.40 14.42 7.37
N GLY A 223 13.07 13.19 6.98
CA GLY A 223 14.00 12.19 6.46
C GLY A 223 13.27 10.91 6.05
N ASN A 224 13.81 9.72 6.36
CA ASN A 224 13.18 8.46 5.96
C ASN A 224 12.69 7.73 7.21
N ASP A 225 11.50 8.10 7.68
CA ASP A 225 11.04 7.83 9.03
C ASP A 225 10.26 6.52 9.16
N THR A 226 10.26 5.94 10.36
CA THR A 226 9.47 4.75 10.69
C THR A 226 8.51 5.05 11.84
N ILE A 227 7.23 5.22 11.53
CA ILE A 227 6.19 5.64 12.49
C ILE A 227 5.18 4.52 12.67
N LEU A 228 4.98 4.09 13.92
CA LEU A 228 3.91 3.18 14.32
C LEU A 228 2.92 3.94 15.24
N GLY A 229 1.62 3.91 14.96
CA GLY A 229 0.58 4.39 15.88
C GLY A 229 0.39 3.38 17.02
N GLY A 230 -0.62 2.54 16.87
CA GLY A 230 -0.66 1.20 17.47
C GLY A 230 -2.03 0.75 17.96
N ALA A 231 -2.81 1.64 18.60
CA ALA A 231 -4.16 1.34 19.09
C ALA A 231 -4.92 2.58 19.56
N GLY A 232 -6.04 2.89 18.91
CA GLY A 232 -6.78 4.13 19.09
C GLY A 232 -6.56 5.07 17.91
N ASN A 233 -7.47 6.03 17.73
CA ASN A 233 -7.55 6.86 16.54
C ASN A 233 -6.37 7.84 16.39
N ASP A 234 -5.32 7.42 15.70
CA ASP A 234 -4.05 8.12 15.59
C ASP A 234 -4.01 9.05 14.36
N THR A 235 -3.00 9.92 14.30
CA THR A 235 -2.72 10.82 13.17
C THR A 235 -1.22 10.91 12.94
N LEU A 236 -0.76 10.29 11.87
CA LEU A 236 0.64 10.03 11.56
C LEU A 236 1.00 10.73 10.24
N ILE A 237 2.08 11.51 10.25
CA ILE A 237 2.56 12.27 9.08
C ILE A 237 4.07 12.09 8.93
N GLY A 238 4.54 11.62 7.78
CA GLY A 238 5.99 11.53 7.48
C GLY A 238 6.56 12.89 7.06
N ALA A 239 6.00 13.43 6.00
CA ALA A 239 6.18 14.73 5.34
C ALA A 239 7.26 14.85 4.27
N ALA A 240 8.50 14.39 4.45
CA ALA A 240 9.58 14.68 3.49
C ALA A 240 10.77 13.70 3.46
N GLY A 241 10.51 12.48 2.99
CA GLY A 241 11.48 11.53 2.45
C GLY A 241 10.78 10.22 2.11
N ALA A 242 11.42 9.06 2.20
CA ALA A 242 10.76 7.78 1.89
C ALA A 242 10.28 7.11 3.19
N ASP A 243 9.03 7.37 3.57
CA ASP A 243 8.51 7.12 4.91
C ASP A 243 7.75 5.79 5.04
N SER A 244 7.80 5.18 6.23
CA SER A 244 7.15 3.92 6.58
C SER A 244 6.20 4.13 7.75
N ILE A 245 4.90 4.14 7.49
CA ILE A 245 3.85 4.49 8.45
C ILE A 245 2.86 3.33 8.63
N ASP A 246 2.56 2.98 9.87
CA ASP A 246 1.67 1.88 10.30
C ASP A 246 0.71 2.44 11.35
N GLY A 247 -0.59 2.49 11.05
CA GLY A 247 -1.65 2.96 11.95
C GLY A 247 -1.92 1.94 13.06
N GLY A 248 -2.58 0.84 12.69
CA GLY A 248 -2.57 -0.42 13.43
C GLY A 248 -3.95 -0.89 13.89
N ALA A 249 -4.70 -0.09 14.66
CA ALA A 249 -6.00 -0.53 15.19
C ALA A 249 -6.89 0.61 15.70
N ASP A 250 -8.20 0.51 15.39
CA ASP A 250 -9.16 1.62 15.39
C ASP A 250 -8.89 2.61 14.22
N ASN A 251 -9.75 3.62 14.01
CA ASN A 251 -9.75 4.40 12.76
C ASN A 251 -8.69 5.52 12.71
N ASP A 252 -7.74 5.43 11.78
CA ASP A 252 -6.53 6.27 11.76
C ASP A 252 -6.48 7.27 10.60
N ARG A 253 -5.53 8.21 10.70
CA ARG A 253 -5.14 9.13 9.61
C ARG A 253 -3.65 9.03 9.31
N LEU A 254 -3.30 8.62 8.11
CA LEU A 254 -1.94 8.59 7.58
C LEU A 254 -1.78 9.62 6.44
N ASP A 255 -0.61 10.26 6.38
CA ASP A 255 -0.21 11.23 5.37
C ASP A 255 1.29 11.00 5.09
N GLY A 256 1.66 10.59 3.87
CA GLY A 256 3.05 10.34 3.46
C GLY A 256 3.79 11.67 3.31
N GLY A 257 3.86 12.22 2.09
CA GLY A 257 4.31 13.59 1.85
C GLY A 257 4.94 13.79 0.48
N ASP A 258 6.11 14.45 0.48
CA ASP A 258 7.04 14.50 -0.67
C ASP A 258 7.99 13.29 -0.57
N GLY A 259 7.68 12.15 -1.22
CA GLY A 259 8.31 10.88 -0.84
C GLY A 259 8.36 9.74 -1.85
N ALA A 260 8.29 8.51 -1.33
CA ALA A 260 8.19 7.23 -2.04
C ALA A 260 7.76 6.15 -1.03
N ASP A 261 6.54 6.28 -0.54
CA ASP A 261 6.22 5.92 0.85
C ASP A 261 5.56 4.55 0.99
N THR A 262 5.36 4.10 2.23
CA THR A 262 4.67 2.85 2.56
C THR A 262 3.74 3.09 3.77
N LEU A 263 2.43 3.10 3.53
CA LEU A 263 1.40 3.43 4.52
C LEU A 263 0.44 2.24 4.70
N LEU A 264 0.21 1.81 5.95
CA LEU A 264 -0.70 0.73 6.33
C LEU A 264 -1.73 1.26 7.35
N GLY A 265 -3.04 1.14 7.07
CA GLY A 265 -4.09 1.35 8.09
C GLY A 265 -4.24 0.16 9.05
N ASP A 266 -4.14 -1.04 8.48
CA ASP A 266 -4.18 -2.37 9.10
C ASP A 266 -5.58 -2.79 9.62
N ALA A 267 -6.22 -2.04 10.54
CA ALA A 267 -7.51 -2.45 11.12
C ALA A 267 -8.39 -1.31 11.71
N GLY A 268 -8.96 -0.46 10.85
CA GLY A 268 -9.81 0.66 11.26
C GLY A 268 -11.00 0.97 10.34
N ASN A 269 -11.13 2.23 9.93
CA ASN A 269 -11.81 2.67 8.70
C ASN A 269 -11.09 3.96 8.30
N ASP A 270 -10.05 3.83 7.48
CA ASP A 270 -8.85 4.66 7.64
C ASP A 270 -8.71 5.70 6.54
N TYR A 271 -8.08 6.83 6.86
CA TYR A 271 -7.75 7.85 5.86
C TYR A 271 -6.27 7.74 5.53
N ILE A 272 -5.95 7.42 4.28
CA ILE A 272 -4.59 7.24 3.79
C ILE A 272 -4.36 8.20 2.62
N ASN A 273 -3.25 8.95 2.65
CA ASN A 273 -2.82 9.81 1.55
C ASN A 273 -1.32 9.62 1.33
N GLY A 274 -0.88 9.12 0.17
CA GLY A 274 0.55 9.03 -0.17
C GLY A 274 1.15 10.42 -0.32
N GLY A 275 0.76 11.13 -1.38
CA GLY A 275 0.97 12.57 -1.55
C GLY A 275 1.63 12.91 -2.88
N ALA A 276 2.95 12.72 -2.95
CA ALA A 276 3.79 13.03 -4.09
C ALA A 276 5.04 12.13 -4.15
N GLY A 277 4.82 10.84 -4.43
CA GLY A 277 5.91 9.87 -4.59
C GLY A 277 5.65 8.77 -5.60
N ASN A 278 5.88 7.54 -5.16
CA ASN A 278 5.70 6.28 -5.87
C ASN A 278 5.26 5.29 -4.78
N ASP A 279 4.03 5.46 -4.33
CA ASP A 279 3.67 5.15 -2.94
C ASP A 279 2.96 3.79 -2.82
N ASN A 280 3.14 3.13 -1.68
CA ASN A 280 2.62 1.77 -1.42
C ASN A 280 1.59 1.87 -0.29
N LEU A 281 0.30 1.85 -0.64
CA LEU A 281 -0.80 2.18 0.26
C LEU A 281 -1.67 0.95 0.50
N PHE A 282 -1.91 0.62 1.77
CA PHE A 282 -2.71 -0.54 2.18
C PHE A 282 -3.76 -0.10 3.20
N GLY A 283 -5.05 -0.26 2.87
CA GLY A 283 -6.16 -0.06 3.81
C GLY A 283 -6.09 -1.08 4.94
N GLY A 284 -6.55 -2.30 4.66
CA GLY A 284 -6.43 -3.45 5.56
C GLY A 284 -7.78 -4.12 5.80
N ALA A 285 -8.44 -3.77 6.89
CA ALA A 285 -9.79 -4.25 7.20
C ALA A 285 -10.64 -3.09 7.78
N GLY A 286 -11.55 -2.57 6.97
CA GLY A 286 -12.20 -1.29 7.26
C GLY A 286 -13.31 -0.90 6.27
N ASN A 287 -13.36 0.39 5.95
CA ASN A 287 -14.16 1.01 4.88
C ASN A 287 -13.40 2.29 4.54
N ASP A 288 -12.29 2.11 3.85
CA ASP A 288 -11.15 3.00 3.91
C ASP A 288 -11.23 4.10 2.84
N THR A 289 -10.43 5.14 2.98
CA THR A 289 -10.35 6.24 2.03
C THR A 289 -8.88 6.48 1.70
N ILE A 290 -8.45 5.88 0.60
CA ILE A 290 -7.07 5.88 0.14
C ILE A 290 -6.92 6.82 -1.06
N ILE A 291 -5.93 7.70 -0.98
CA ILE A 291 -5.58 8.66 -2.02
C ILE A 291 -4.10 8.44 -2.37
N GLY A 292 -3.79 8.20 -3.64
CA GLY A 292 -2.40 8.15 -4.13
C GLY A 292 -1.78 9.52 -3.95
N GLY A 293 -2.27 10.53 -4.70
CA GLY A 293 -2.02 11.91 -4.35
C GLY A 293 -2.33 12.92 -5.45
N ASN A 294 -1.39 13.83 -5.68
CA ASN A 294 -1.42 14.80 -6.78
C ASN A 294 -0.07 14.82 -7.55
N GLY A 295 0.71 13.74 -7.43
CA GLY A 295 1.99 13.57 -8.12
C GLY A 295 1.85 13.25 -9.61
N GLU A 296 3.00 12.92 -10.23
CA GLU A 296 3.07 12.16 -11.49
C GLU A 296 3.62 10.76 -11.14
N GLY A 297 2.93 10.07 -10.23
CA GLY A 297 3.43 8.89 -9.53
C GLY A 297 3.42 7.62 -10.37
N ALA A 298 3.59 6.49 -9.69
CA ALA A 298 3.12 5.19 -10.17
C ALA A 298 2.90 4.38 -8.89
N ASP A 299 1.69 4.52 -8.36
CA ASP A 299 1.35 4.13 -7.00
C ASP A 299 0.79 2.71 -6.98
N SER A 300 0.99 2.01 -5.86
CA SER A 300 0.53 0.63 -5.63
C SER A 300 -0.43 0.63 -4.45
N VAL A 301 -1.74 0.53 -4.73
CA VAL A 301 -2.79 0.63 -3.72
C VAL A 301 -3.55 -0.68 -3.57
N VAL A 302 -3.82 -1.05 -2.31
CA VAL A 302 -4.70 -2.13 -1.90
C VAL A 302 -5.74 -1.57 -0.92
N GLY A 303 -7.03 -1.83 -1.16
CA GLY A 303 -8.09 -1.66 -0.17
C GLY A 303 -7.99 -2.72 0.93
N GLY A 304 -8.80 -3.78 0.82
CA GLY A 304 -8.70 -4.96 1.68
C GLY A 304 -10.03 -5.67 1.92
N ASP A 305 -10.36 -5.93 3.19
CA ASP A 305 -11.69 -6.35 3.63
C ASP A 305 -12.53 -5.08 3.93
N GLY A 306 -13.33 -4.56 2.98
CA GLY A 306 -14.02 -3.28 3.16
C GLY A 306 -14.94 -2.80 2.02
N ASN A 307 -15.62 -1.68 2.23
CA ASN A 307 -16.33 -0.94 1.16
C ASN A 307 -15.55 0.35 0.92
N ASP A 308 -14.43 0.23 0.21
CA ASP A 308 -13.34 1.18 0.22
C ASP A 308 -13.50 2.24 -0.87
N ARG A 309 -12.76 3.34 -0.69
CA ARG A 309 -12.71 4.47 -1.61
C ARG A 309 -11.27 4.76 -2.01
N ILE A 310 -10.91 4.36 -3.23
CA ILE A 310 -9.55 4.49 -3.77
C ILE A 310 -9.50 5.56 -4.86
N SER A 311 -8.48 6.42 -4.83
CA SER A 311 -8.27 7.49 -5.82
C SER A 311 -6.78 7.79 -6.00
N THR A 312 -6.08 7.21 -6.98
CA THR A 312 -4.62 7.39 -7.12
C THR A 312 -4.25 8.75 -7.71
N GLY A 313 -4.75 9.08 -8.90
CA GLY A 313 -4.83 10.45 -9.42
C GLY A 313 -4.18 10.67 -10.79
N ALA A 314 -2.86 10.52 -10.86
CA ALA A 314 -2.10 10.65 -12.11
C ALA A 314 -0.75 9.91 -12.01
N GLY A 315 -0.56 8.93 -12.88
CA GLY A 315 0.60 8.05 -12.80
C GLY A 315 0.62 6.97 -13.88
N ASN A 316 0.95 5.74 -13.48
CA ASN A 316 0.64 4.49 -14.20
C ASN A 316 0.43 3.47 -13.08
N ASP A 317 -0.75 3.54 -12.47
CA ASP A 317 -0.99 3.06 -11.12
C ASP A 317 -1.48 1.61 -11.10
N SER A 318 -1.35 0.95 -9.95
CA SER A 318 -1.81 -0.41 -9.72
C SER A 318 -2.77 -0.41 -8.52
N LEU A 319 -4.06 -0.61 -8.79
CA LEU A 319 -5.12 -0.62 -7.78
C LEU A 319 -5.65 -2.04 -7.62
N TYR A 320 -5.72 -2.51 -6.39
CA TYR A 320 -6.55 -3.65 -5.98
C TYR A 320 -7.61 -3.16 -5.00
N GLY A 321 -8.88 -3.45 -5.23
CA GLY A 321 -9.95 -3.18 -4.28
C GLY A 321 -9.87 -4.18 -3.12
N GLY A 322 -10.56 -5.31 -3.27
CA GLY A 322 -10.44 -6.44 -2.36
C GLY A 322 -11.72 -7.26 -2.25
N ALA A 323 -12.50 -7.02 -1.19
CA ALA A 323 -13.71 -7.77 -0.89
C ALA A 323 -14.73 -6.95 -0.08
N ASP A 324 -16.03 -7.15 -0.39
CA ASP A 324 -17.13 -6.18 -0.24
C ASP A 324 -17.05 -5.05 -1.31
N ASN A 325 -17.97 -4.08 -1.31
CA ASN A 325 -18.26 -3.25 -2.50
C ASN A 325 -17.44 -1.93 -2.59
N ASP A 326 -16.55 -1.83 -3.57
CA ASP A 326 -15.55 -0.76 -3.66
C ASP A 326 -15.86 0.37 -4.66
N ASN A 327 -15.20 1.53 -4.45
CA ASN A 327 -15.24 2.65 -5.38
C ASN A 327 -13.84 3.14 -5.77
N LEU A 328 -13.39 2.71 -6.96
CA LEU A 328 -12.04 2.90 -7.48
C LEU A 328 -12.00 3.98 -8.57
N SER A 329 -10.92 4.77 -8.57
CA SER A 329 -10.64 5.83 -9.54
C SER A 329 -9.14 5.94 -9.78
N ALA A 330 -8.63 5.46 -10.91
CA ALA A 330 -7.18 5.54 -11.19
C ALA A 330 -6.79 6.97 -11.61
N GLY A 331 -7.17 7.41 -12.81
CA GLY A 331 -7.36 8.83 -13.14
C GLY A 331 -6.71 9.29 -14.44
N ILE A 332 -5.38 9.35 -14.50
CA ILE A 332 -4.62 9.76 -15.68
C ILE A 332 -3.32 8.96 -15.74
N GLY A 333 -3.33 7.84 -16.45
CA GLY A 333 -2.15 6.98 -16.58
C GLY A 333 -2.28 5.93 -17.67
N ASN A 334 -1.68 4.77 -17.46
CA ASN A 334 -1.98 3.54 -18.21
C ASN A 334 -2.14 2.50 -17.11
N ASP A 335 -3.31 2.51 -16.49
CA ASP A 335 -3.49 2.05 -15.12
C ASP A 335 -3.97 0.59 -15.11
N ILE A 336 -3.65 -0.13 -14.03
CA ILE A 336 -4.10 -1.50 -13.79
C ILE A 336 -5.04 -1.49 -12.59
N VAL A 337 -6.25 -2.00 -12.77
CA VAL A 337 -7.28 -2.09 -11.73
C VAL A 337 -7.82 -3.51 -11.67
N GLU A 338 -7.68 -4.16 -10.53
CA GLU A 338 -8.35 -5.41 -10.18
C GLU A 338 -9.35 -5.05 -9.06
N ALA A 339 -10.67 -5.12 -9.31
CA ALA A 339 -11.67 -4.66 -8.35
C ALA A 339 -11.82 -5.68 -7.20
N GLY A 340 -12.28 -6.89 -7.48
CA GLY A 340 -12.22 -8.02 -6.55
C GLY A 340 -13.56 -8.74 -6.37
N THR A 341 -14.04 -8.83 -5.12
CA THR A 341 -15.30 -9.53 -4.82
C THR A 341 -16.31 -8.62 -4.10
N GLY A 342 -17.07 -7.86 -4.90
CA GLY A 342 -18.13 -6.94 -4.49
C GLY A 342 -19.04 -6.61 -5.68
N ASP A 343 -20.10 -5.81 -5.50
CA ASP A 343 -20.70 -5.10 -6.65
C ASP A 343 -19.98 -3.74 -6.76
N ASP A 344 -18.92 -3.68 -7.57
CA ASP A 344 -17.91 -2.61 -7.53
C ASP A 344 -18.18 -1.48 -8.52
N THR A 345 -17.43 -0.39 -8.40
CA THR A 345 -17.52 0.74 -9.35
C THR A 345 -16.15 1.34 -9.64
N VAL A 346 -15.70 1.18 -10.89
CA VAL A 346 -14.40 1.63 -11.40
C VAL A 346 -14.58 2.74 -12.44
N SER A 347 -13.81 3.83 -12.31
CA SER A 347 -13.42 4.71 -13.43
C SER A 347 -11.92 4.60 -13.62
N ALA A 348 -11.46 4.09 -14.77
CA ALA A 348 -10.05 4.01 -15.09
C ALA A 348 -9.49 5.42 -15.38
N GLY A 349 -9.90 6.05 -16.48
CA GLY A 349 -9.88 7.50 -16.61
C GLY A 349 -9.36 8.03 -17.94
N ALA A 350 -8.04 7.95 -18.16
CA ALA A 350 -7.41 8.67 -19.26
C ALA A 350 -6.04 8.13 -19.69
N GLY A 351 -6.00 6.91 -20.23
CA GLY A 351 -4.90 6.53 -21.13
C GLY A 351 -5.05 5.26 -21.93
N ASN A 352 -4.67 4.10 -21.39
CA ASN A 352 -4.78 2.79 -22.04
C ASN A 352 -4.82 1.73 -20.94
N ASP A 353 -5.98 1.62 -20.31
CA ASP A 353 -6.10 1.06 -18.97
C ASP A 353 -6.55 -0.41 -19.00
N SER A 354 -6.28 -1.16 -17.94
CA SER A 354 -6.57 -2.58 -17.82
C SER A 354 -7.38 -2.85 -16.56
N VAL A 355 -8.68 -3.13 -16.72
CA VAL A 355 -9.63 -3.31 -15.62
C VAL A 355 -10.19 -4.73 -15.60
N LEU A 356 -10.16 -5.37 -14.44
CA LEU A 356 -10.91 -6.59 -14.12
C LEU A 356 -11.90 -6.25 -13.00
N GLY A 357 -13.16 -6.66 -13.14
CA GLY A 357 -14.13 -6.72 -12.03
C GLY A 357 -13.87 -7.92 -11.13
N GLU A 358 -13.78 -9.10 -11.75
CA GLU A 358 -13.72 -10.45 -11.19
C GLU A 358 -15.07 -11.08 -10.81
N ALA A 359 -15.75 -10.63 -9.74
CA ALA A 359 -16.91 -11.36 -9.22
C ALA A 359 -17.97 -10.52 -8.46
N GLY A 360 -18.97 -10.03 -9.21
CA GLY A 360 -20.17 -9.39 -8.69
C GLY A 360 -21.03 -8.74 -9.78
N ALA A 361 -21.67 -7.61 -9.48
CA ALA A 361 -22.49 -6.87 -10.46
C ALA A 361 -21.87 -5.49 -10.73
N ASP A 362 -20.78 -5.49 -11.49
CA ASP A 362 -19.82 -4.40 -11.52
C ASP A 362 -20.19 -3.26 -12.49
N VAL A 363 -19.67 -2.08 -12.20
CA VAL A 363 -19.79 -0.89 -13.04
C VAL A 363 -18.41 -0.38 -13.45
N LEU A 364 -17.95 -0.82 -14.62
CA LEU A 364 -16.60 -0.53 -15.14
C LEU A 364 -16.64 0.54 -16.24
N ARG A 365 -15.73 1.51 -16.18
CA ARG A 365 -15.54 2.50 -17.26
C ARG A 365 -14.06 2.76 -17.58
N GLY A 366 -13.71 2.73 -18.87
CA GLY A 366 -12.37 3.16 -19.35
C GLY A 366 -12.23 4.69 -19.37
N ASP A 367 -13.33 5.38 -19.68
CA ASP A 367 -13.47 6.83 -19.89
C ASP A 367 -12.70 7.36 -21.12
N GLY A 368 -11.42 7.02 -21.33
CA GLY A 368 -10.53 7.94 -22.05
C GLY A 368 -9.31 7.37 -22.79
N GLY A 369 -9.31 6.10 -23.19
CA GLY A 369 -8.15 5.48 -23.83
C GLY A 369 -8.40 4.43 -24.90
N ASN A 370 -7.45 3.50 -25.05
CA ASN A 370 -7.65 2.25 -25.80
C ASN A 370 -7.65 1.14 -24.75
N ASP A 371 -8.80 0.96 -24.11
CA ASP A 371 -8.89 0.35 -22.78
C ASP A 371 -9.32 -1.12 -22.87
N THR A 372 -8.87 -1.94 -21.91
CA THR A 372 -9.22 -3.37 -21.81
C THR A 372 -10.01 -3.60 -20.53
N LEU A 373 -11.29 -3.91 -20.66
CA LEU A 373 -12.20 -4.12 -19.52
C LEU A 373 -12.76 -5.54 -19.57
N ASN A 374 -12.66 -6.26 -18.47
CA ASN A 374 -13.29 -7.55 -18.23
C ASN A 374 -14.19 -7.43 -17.00
N GLY A 375 -15.48 -7.75 -17.14
CA GLY A 375 -16.41 -7.87 -16.02
C GLY A 375 -16.04 -9.07 -15.15
N GLY A 376 -16.63 -10.23 -15.45
CA GLY A 376 -16.07 -11.52 -15.09
C GLY A 376 -17.13 -12.57 -14.77
N ALA A 377 -17.88 -12.36 -13.69
CA ALA A 377 -18.92 -13.27 -13.24
C ALA A 377 -19.99 -12.55 -12.42
N ASP A 378 -21.25 -12.92 -12.67
CA ASP A 378 -22.46 -12.15 -12.36
C ASP A 378 -22.65 -10.98 -13.37
N ASN A 379 -23.38 -9.89 -13.08
CA ASN A 379 -24.12 -9.17 -14.14
C ASN A 379 -23.66 -7.71 -14.31
N ASP A 380 -22.87 -7.44 -15.35
CA ASP A 380 -22.00 -6.26 -15.40
C ASP A 380 -22.48 -5.12 -16.30
N THR A 381 -21.97 -3.92 -16.02
CA THR A 381 -22.15 -2.72 -16.84
C THR A 381 -20.80 -2.14 -17.24
N ILE A 382 -20.45 -2.30 -18.52
CA ILE A 382 -19.14 -1.96 -19.07
C ILE A 382 -19.30 -0.84 -20.11
N ASP A 383 -18.52 0.23 -20.00
CA ASP A 383 -18.61 1.42 -20.85
C ASP A 383 -17.17 1.88 -21.18
N GLY A 384 -16.65 1.52 -22.36
CA GLY A 384 -15.27 1.78 -22.78
C GLY A 384 -14.96 3.27 -22.77
N GLY A 385 -15.48 4.01 -23.75
CA GLY A 385 -15.57 5.47 -23.69
C GLY A 385 -15.16 6.15 -24.99
N THR A 386 -13.87 6.40 -25.17
CA THR A 386 -13.33 6.97 -26.41
C THR A 386 -11.91 6.50 -26.76
N GLY A 387 -11.80 5.52 -27.65
CA GLY A 387 -10.57 5.27 -28.41
C GLY A 387 -10.62 4.04 -29.31
N VAL A 388 -10.17 2.88 -28.83
CA VAL A 388 -10.31 1.57 -29.49
C VAL A 388 -10.26 0.49 -28.41
N ASP A 389 -11.42 0.08 -27.94
CA ASP A 389 -11.54 -0.65 -26.67
C ASP A 389 -11.74 -2.16 -26.87
N SER A 390 -11.41 -2.94 -25.83
CA SER A 390 -11.54 -4.40 -25.76
C SER A 390 -12.36 -4.77 -24.52
N LEU A 391 -13.64 -5.05 -24.71
CA LEU A 391 -14.62 -5.24 -23.64
C LEU A 391 -15.13 -6.69 -23.58
N LEU A 392 -15.18 -7.28 -22.38
CA LEU A 392 -15.62 -8.66 -22.15
C LEU A 392 -16.56 -8.73 -20.95
N GLY A 393 -17.75 -9.31 -21.09
CA GLY A 393 -18.64 -9.64 -19.96
C GLY A 393 -18.27 -10.96 -19.26
N GLU A 394 -17.87 -11.95 -20.06
CA GLU A 394 -17.55 -13.35 -19.68
C GLU A 394 -18.75 -14.19 -19.20
N GLY A 395 -19.51 -13.79 -18.17
CA GLY A 395 -20.49 -14.70 -17.55
C GLY A 395 -21.60 -14.06 -16.71
N GLY A 396 -22.57 -13.44 -17.39
CA GLY A 396 -23.58 -12.59 -16.76
C GLY A 396 -24.92 -12.45 -17.47
N ASN A 397 -25.37 -11.20 -17.64
CA ASN A 397 -26.50 -10.75 -18.46
C ASN A 397 -26.23 -9.25 -18.82
N ASP A 398 -25.21 -9.00 -19.62
CA ASP A 398 -24.35 -7.83 -19.43
C ASP A 398 -24.70 -6.64 -20.32
N VAL A 399 -24.33 -5.44 -19.87
CA VAL A 399 -24.60 -4.18 -20.58
C VAL A 399 -23.28 -3.54 -21.01
N ILE A 400 -22.84 -3.87 -22.21
CA ILE A 400 -21.53 -3.47 -22.75
C ILE A 400 -21.68 -2.35 -23.77
N ARG A 401 -20.81 -1.33 -23.71
CA ARG A 401 -20.78 -0.21 -24.66
C ARG A 401 -19.35 0.20 -25.02
N GLY A 402 -18.97 0.21 -26.30
CA GLY A 402 -17.71 0.81 -26.76
C GLY A 402 -17.77 2.35 -26.78
N ALA A 403 -18.93 2.86 -27.19
CA ALA A 403 -19.33 4.26 -27.29
C ALA A 403 -18.66 5.06 -28.42
N GLY A 404 -17.35 4.92 -28.65
CA GLY A 404 -16.65 5.80 -29.59
C GLY A 404 -15.23 5.40 -29.99
N GLY A 405 -15.09 4.28 -30.69
CA GLY A 405 -13.79 3.85 -31.22
C GLY A 405 -13.84 3.05 -32.52
N ASN A 406 -13.44 1.77 -32.46
CA ASN A 406 -13.59 0.72 -33.48
C ASN A 406 -13.56 -0.62 -32.72
N ASP A 407 -14.57 -0.81 -31.88
CA ASP A 407 -14.37 -1.50 -30.59
C ASP A 407 -14.61 -3.00 -30.69
N LEU A 408 -13.90 -3.78 -29.88
CA LEU A 408 -14.02 -5.23 -29.82
C LEU A 408 -14.78 -5.61 -28.55
N MET A 409 -15.95 -6.24 -28.71
CA MET A 409 -16.84 -6.55 -27.59
C MET A 409 -17.31 -8.00 -27.64
N PHE A 410 -17.18 -8.68 -26.51
CA PHE A 410 -17.71 -10.02 -26.27
C PHE A 410 -18.70 -9.96 -25.10
N GLY A 411 -19.90 -10.53 -25.25
CA GLY A 411 -20.80 -10.80 -24.12
C GLY A 411 -20.21 -11.93 -23.29
N GLY A 412 -20.68 -13.16 -23.49
CA GLY A 412 -20.13 -14.36 -22.87
C GLY A 412 -21.16 -15.48 -22.77
N ASP A 413 -21.27 -16.09 -21.58
CA ASP A 413 -22.45 -16.88 -21.20
C ASP A 413 -23.49 -15.93 -20.56
N GLY A 414 -24.57 -15.59 -21.26
CA GLY A 414 -25.49 -14.57 -20.76
C GLY A 414 -26.82 -14.37 -21.49
N ALA A 415 -27.27 -13.11 -21.57
CA ALA A 415 -28.43 -12.64 -22.32
C ALA A 415 -28.25 -11.14 -22.60
N ASP A 416 -27.26 -10.84 -23.42
CA ASP A 416 -26.46 -9.63 -23.26
C ASP A 416 -26.92 -8.48 -24.17
N ASN A 417 -26.50 -7.26 -23.84
CA ASN A 417 -26.86 -6.05 -24.56
C ASN A 417 -25.60 -5.25 -24.92
N LEU A 418 -25.07 -5.51 -26.12
CA LEU A 418 -23.87 -4.87 -26.68
C LEU A 418 -24.26 -3.66 -27.54
N ILE A 419 -23.58 -2.54 -27.35
CA ILE A 419 -23.81 -1.28 -28.08
C ILE A 419 -22.47 -0.70 -28.56
N GLY A 420 -22.19 -0.72 -29.87
CA GLY A 420 -21.00 -0.12 -30.49
C GLY A 420 -20.95 1.39 -30.27
N GLY A 421 -21.64 2.15 -31.13
CA GLY A 421 -21.79 3.60 -30.99
C GLY A 421 -21.30 4.35 -32.23
N PHE A 422 -20.08 4.84 -32.20
CA PHE A 422 -19.39 5.43 -33.35
C PHE A 422 -18.10 4.65 -33.63
N GLY A 423 -18.00 3.96 -34.76
CA GLY A 423 -16.78 3.20 -35.05
C GLY A 423 -16.82 2.35 -36.31
N ASN A 424 -16.30 1.13 -36.20
CA ASN A 424 -16.44 0.02 -37.14
C ASN A 424 -16.30 -1.23 -36.28
N ASP A 425 -17.36 -1.52 -35.53
CA ASP A 425 -17.24 -2.27 -34.28
C ASP A 425 -17.41 -3.77 -34.51
N SER A 426 -16.79 -4.59 -33.66
CA SER A 426 -16.76 -6.04 -33.76
C SER A 426 -17.37 -6.66 -32.51
N MET A 427 -18.57 -7.21 -32.65
CA MET A 427 -19.39 -7.76 -31.55
C MET A 427 -19.63 -9.25 -31.72
N GLU A 428 -19.49 -10.00 -30.63
CA GLU A 428 -19.93 -11.39 -30.49
C GLU A 428 -20.78 -11.48 -29.21
N GLY A 429 -22.03 -11.95 -29.31
CA GLY A 429 -22.91 -12.13 -28.15
C GLY A 429 -22.39 -13.25 -27.25
N GLY A 430 -22.45 -14.49 -27.76
CA GLY A 430 -21.84 -15.66 -27.10
C GLY A 430 -22.82 -16.82 -26.98
N THR A 431 -23.29 -17.13 -25.77
CA THR A 431 -24.35 -18.12 -25.54
C THR A 431 -25.49 -17.49 -24.73
N GLY A 432 -26.65 -17.27 -25.37
CA GLY A 432 -27.65 -16.42 -24.73
C GLY A 432 -28.95 -16.16 -25.51
N THR A 433 -29.42 -14.92 -25.45
CA THR A 433 -30.53 -14.39 -26.28
C THR A 433 -30.32 -12.89 -26.44
N ASP A 434 -29.38 -12.54 -27.30
CA ASP A 434 -28.60 -11.32 -27.13
C ASP A 434 -29.14 -10.18 -27.99
N THR A 435 -28.74 -8.95 -27.66
CA THR A 435 -29.12 -7.72 -28.37
C THR A 435 -27.88 -6.93 -28.72
N LEU A 436 -27.44 -7.07 -29.97
CA LEU A 436 -26.27 -6.37 -30.53
C LEU A 436 -26.73 -5.19 -31.35
N THR A 437 -26.20 -4.00 -31.05
CA THR A 437 -26.43 -2.77 -31.81
C THR A 437 -25.10 -2.16 -32.23
N GLY A 438 -24.84 -2.01 -33.54
CA GLY A 438 -23.66 -1.31 -34.06
C GLY A 438 -23.76 0.19 -33.79
N GLY A 439 -24.13 0.97 -34.81
CA GLY A 439 -24.42 2.40 -34.63
C GLY A 439 -24.16 3.22 -35.89
N GLU A 440 -23.15 4.09 -35.82
CA GLU A 440 -22.57 4.77 -36.99
C GLU A 440 -21.21 4.13 -37.33
N GLY A 441 -21.19 3.19 -38.29
CA GLY A 441 -19.96 2.44 -38.60
C GLY A 441 -19.95 1.62 -39.89
N ASN A 442 -19.40 0.41 -39.81
CA ASN A 442 -19.44 -0.67 -40.82
C ASN A 442 -19.25 -1.98 -40.05
N ASP A 443 -20.26 -2.31 -39.24
CA ASP A 443 -20.05 -3.07 -38.02
C ASP A 443 -20.18 -4.58 -38.29
N THR A 444 -19.50 -5.41 -37.51
CA THR A 444 -19.60 -6.87 -37.56
C THR A 444 -20.29 -7.36 -36.31
N LEU A 445 -21.50 -7.90 -36.47
CA LEU A 445 -22.33 -8.44 -35.42
C LEU A 445 -22.44 -9.96 -35.61
N LEU A 446 -21.98 -10.72 -34.62
CA LEU A 446 -22.17 -12.16 -34.51
C LEU A 446 -23.09 -12.40 -33.30
N GLY A 447 -24.24 -13.06 -33.46
CA GLY A 447 -25.11 -13.42 -32.33
C GLY A 447 -24.42 -14.48 -31.47
N GLY A 448 -24.58 -15.75 -31.84
CA GLY A 448 -23.83 -16.84 -31.23
C GLY A 448 -24.63 -18.13 -31.16
N ASP A 449 -24.81 -18.67 -29.95
CA ASP A 449 -25.75 -19.75 -29.66
C ASP A 449 -27.07 -19.17 -29.10
N ALA A 450 -28.20 -19.66 -29.64
CA ALA A 450 -29.59 -19.47 -29.21
C ALA A 450 -30.50 -18.44 -29.94
N SER A 451 -30.85 -17.23 -29.49
CA SER A 451 -31.94 -16.48 -30.20
C SER A 451 -31.89 -14.96 -30.10
N ASP A 452 -31.31 -14.35 -31.14
CA ASP A 452 -30.64 -13.06 -31.00
C ASP A 452 -31.28 -11.93 -31.83
N ARG A 453 -30.81 -10.71 -31.56
CA ARG A 453 -31.41 -9.45 -32.03
C ARG A 453 -30.33 -8.49 -32.50
N LEU A 454 -29.96 -8.60 -33.78
CA LEU A 454 -28.87 -7.84 -34.38
C LEU A 454 -29.41 -6.60 -35.12
N PHE A 455 -28.84 -5.44 -34.81
CA PHE A 455 -29.12 -4.16 -35.43
C PHE A 455 -27.80 -3.53 -35.91
N GLY A 456 -27.54 -3.49 -37.22
CA GLY A 456 -26.35 -2.84 -37.78
C GLY A 456 -26.37 -1.34 -37.48
N GLY A 457 -27.09 -0.58 -38.31
CA GLY A 457 -27.44 0.81 -37.99
C GLY A 457 -27.30 1.75 -39.18
N ALA A 458 -26.14 2.39 -39.29
CA ALA A 458 -25.82 3.39 -40.29
C ALA A 458 -24.39 3.19 -40.83
N GLY A 459 -24.27 2.22 -41.72
CA GLY A 459 -23.00 1.70 -42.20
C GLY A 459 -23.22 0.62 -43.25
N ASN A 460 -22.16 -0.08 -43.66
CA ASN A 460 -22.28 -1.27 -44.50
C ASN A 460 -21.98 -2.50 -43.62
N ASP A 461 -22.99 -2.90 -42.87
CA ASP A 461 -22.80 -3.78 -41.70
C ASP A 461 -22.87 -5.27 -42.09
N ARG A 462 -22.15 -6.13 -41.36
CA ARG A 462 -22.20 -7.60 -41.48
C ARG A 462 -22.94 -8.16 -40.26
N LEU A 463 -24.06 -8.83 -40.51
CA LEU A 463 -24.87 -9.49 -39.46
C LEU A 463 -24.86 -11.01 -39.69
N ASP A 464 -24.45 -11.77 -38.69
CA ASP A 464 -24.41 -13.23 -38.66
C ASP A 464 -25.17 -13.70 -37.42
N GLY A 465 -26.30 -14.38 -37.59
CA GLY A 465 -27.14 -14.79 -36.44
C GLY A 465 -26.43 -15.79 -35.53
N GLY A 466 -25.66 -16.71 -36.12
CA GLY A 466 -25.12 -17.86 -35.40
C GLY A 466 -26.05 -19.06 -35.52
N ALA A 467 -26.41 -19.70 -34.40
CA ALA A 467 -27.17 -20.94 -34.33
C ALA A 467 -28.50 -20.73 -33.55
N GLY A 468 -29.53 -20.22 -34.24
CA GLY A 468 -30.69 -19.67 -33.54
C GLY A 468 -32.04 -19.62 -34.24
N ASN A 469 -32.71 -18.46 -34.13
CA ASN A 469 -34.00 -18.12 -34.77
C ASN A 469 -34.08 -16.59 -34.90
N ASP A 470 -33.12 -15.99 -35.60
CA ASP A 470 -32.61 -14.68 -35.19
C ASP A 470 -33.29 -13.50 -35.89
N THR A 471 -33.28 -12.33 -35.25
CA THR A 471 -33.93 -11.12 -35.76
C THR A 471 -32.88 -10.11 -36.21
N MET A 472 -32.67 -10.00 -37.51
CA MET A 472 -31.69 -9.10 -38.12
C MET A 472 -32.34 -7.86 -38.75
N LEU A 473 -31.76 -6.69 -38.47
CA LEU A 473 -32.04 -5.41 -39.13
C LEU A 473 -30.72 -4.77 -39.57
N GLY A 474 -30.52 -4.61 -40.87
CA GLY A 474 -29.27 -4.00 -41.39
C GLY A 474 -29.23 -2.49 -41.17
N GLY A 475 -30.37 -1.81 -41.33
CA GLY A 475 -30.46 -0.36 -41.17
C GLY A 475 -30.19 0.39 -42.48
N ALA A 476 -29.00 0.99 -42.64
CA ALA A 476 -28.82 2.12 -43.55
C ALA A 476 -27.51 2.19 -44.36
N GLY A 477 -27.06 1.08 -44.95
CA GLY A 477 -26.14 1.12 -46.10
C GLY A 477 -26.40 0.02 -47.13
N ALA A 478 -25.33 -0.72 -47.46
CA ALA A 478 -25.34 -1.91 -48.30
C ALA A 478 -24.96 -3.12 -47.43
N ASP A 479 -25.97 -3.67 -46.75
CA ASP A 479 -25.78 -4.50 -45.56
C ASP A 479 -25.61 -5.98 -45.96
N THR A 480 -24.81 -6.76 -45.24
CA THR A 480 -24.53 -8.18 -45.53
C THR A 480 -25.08 -9.08 -44.43
N PHE A 481 -26.16 -9.80 -44.75
CA PHE A 481 -26.75 -10.80 -43.87
C PHE A 481 -26.16 -12.18 -44.18
N VAL A 482 -25.72 -12.90 -43.15
CA VAL A 482 -25.01 -14.17 -43.28
C VAL A 482 -25.89 -15.30 -42.79
N ILE A 483 -25.96 -16.37 -43.57
CA ILE A 483 -26.87 -17.49 -43.38
C ILE A 483 -26.04 -18.78 -43.37
N THR A 484 -25.73 -19.27 -42.17
CA THR A 484 -24.94 -20.47 -41.89
C THR A 484 -25.81 -21.71 -41.76
N GLN A 485 -25.30 -22.91 -42.08
CA GLN A 485 -26.02 -24.16 -41.84
C GLN A 485 -26.08 -24.48 -40.34
N GLY A 486 -27.30 -24.67 -39.83
CA GLY A 486 -27.57 -24.78 -38.39
C GLY A 486 -28.14 -23.50 -37.78
N GLY A 487 -28.24 -22.40 -38.54
CA GLY A 487 -28.79 -21.11 -38.10
C GLY A 487 -30.27 -21.13 -37.73
N GLY A 488 -31.04 -22.13 -38.17
CA GLY A 488 -32.39 -22.37 -37.65
C GLY A 488 -33.52 -21.71 -38.44
N SER A 489 -34.05 -20.58 -37.97
CA SER A 489 -35.21 -19.93 -38.61
C SER A 489 -35.29 -18.42 -38.42
N ASP A 490 -34.62 -17.70 -39.32
CA ASP A 490 -34.25 -16.30 -39.12
C ASP A 490 -35.19 -15.32 -39.81
N VAL A 491 -35.15 -14.07 -39.36
CA VAL A 491 -36.03 -12.98 -39.79
C VAL A 491 -35.26 -11.71 -40.10
N ILE A 492 -35.09 -11.41 -41.39
CA ILE A 492 -34.58 -10.11 -41.86
C ILE A 492 -35.76 -9.17 -42.10
N ASN A 493 -35.75 -7.98 -41.52
CA ASN A 493 -36.93 -7.10 -41.51
C ASN A 493 -36.95 -5.96 -42.53
N ASP A 494 -35.80 -5.54 -43.06
CA ASP A 494 -35.63 -4.30 -43.81
C ASP A 494 -34.88 -4.41 -45.15
N PHE A 495 -34.45 -5.62 -45.55
CA PHE A 495 -33.65 -5.92 -46.75
C PHE A 495 -33.97 -5.09 -48.01
N LYS A 496 -32.94 -4.40 -48.51
CA LYS A 496 -32.97 -3.43 -49.62
C LYS A 496 -32.33 -4.04 -50.87
N GLY A 497 -33.17 -4.68 -51.69
CA GLY A 497 -32.76 -5.22 -53.00
C GLY A 497 -32.01 -4.22 -53.88
N GLY A 498 -30.87 -4.65 -54.45
CA GLY A 498 -29.94 -3.80 -55.19
C GLY A 498 -28.96 -2.98 -54.32
N PHE A 499 -28.97 -3.18 -52.99
CA PHE A 499 -27.98 -2.63 -52.05
C PHE A 499 -27.45 -3.76 -51.14
N ASP A 500 -28.36 -4.45 -50.46
CA ASP A 500 -28.02 -5.45 -49.44
C ASP A 500 -27.71 -6.83 -50.06
N THR A 501 -26.95 -7.64 -49.34
CA THR A 501 -26.46 -8.95 -49.79
C THR A 501 -26.87 -10.05 -48.82
N LEU A 502 -27.32 -11.19 -49.35
CA LEU A 502 -27.41 -12.45 -48.61
C LEU A 502 -26.17 -13.29 -48.89
N SER A 503 -25.36 -13.58 -47.88
CA SER A 503 -24.23 -14.51 -47.96
C SER A 503 -24.67 -15.86 -47.40
N ILE A 504 -24.74 -16.90 -48.24
CA ILE A 504 -25.31 -18.21 -47.90
C ILE A 504 -24.22 -19.29 -47.95
N ASP A 505 -24.14 -20.10 -46.89
CA ASP A 505 -23.22 -21.24 -46.74
C ASP A 505 -23.45 -22.31 -47.83
N ASP A 506 -22.39 -22.71 -48.57
CA ASP A 506 -22.51 -23.71 -49.64
C ASP A 506 -22.92 -25.11 -49.13
N SER A 507 -22.79 -25.36 -47.82
CA SER A 507 -23.21 -26.59 -47.13
C SER A 507 -24.72 -26.84 -47.22
N TYR A 508 -25.53 -25.80 -47.48
CA TYR A 508 -26.96 -25.95 -47.78
C TYR A 508 -27.23 -26.68 -49.12
N GLY A 509 -26.21 -26.87 -49.96
CA GLY A 509 -26.33 -27.55 -51.26
C GLY A 509 -26.92 -26.67 -52.36
N VAL A 510 -26.63 -25.36 -52.30
CA VAL A 510 -26.99 -24.35 -53.31
C VAL A 510 -25.73 -23.60 -53.73
N ASP A 511 -25.42 -23.55 -55.03
CA ASP A 511 -24.23 -22.85 -55.57
C ASP A 511 -24.57 -21.75 -56.58
N THR A 512 -25.86 -21.52 -56.85
CA THR A 512 -26.34 -20.47 -57.75
C THR A 512 -27.61 -19.76 -57.28
N PHE A 513 -27.75 -18.49 -57.67
CA PHE A 513 -28.98 -17.69 -57.51
C PHE A 513 -30.23 -18.42 -58.03
N ALA A 514 -30.11 -19.21 -59.09
CA ALA A 514 -31.21 -19.95 -59.69
C ALA A 514 -31.76 -21.09 -58.80
N GLU A 515 -30.93 -21.64 -57.92
CA GLU A 515 -31.32 -22.68 -56.95
C GLU A 515 -31.93 -22.07 -55.70
N VAL A 516 -31.33 -21.00 -55.16
CA VAL A 516 -31.92 -20.24 -54.04
C VAL A 516 -33.31 -19.69 -54.42
N LEU A 517 -33.46 -19.16 -55.64
CA LEU A 517 -34.76 -18.71 -56.17
C LEU A 517 -35.78 -19.86 -56.32
N ALA A 518 -35.33 -21.12 -56.43
CA ALA A 518 -36.22 -22.29 -56.47
C ALA A 518 -36.68 -22.75 -55.06
N LEU A 519 -35.97 -22.34 -54.00
CA LEU A 519 -36.35 -22.54 -52.60
C LEU A 519 -37.28 -21.43 -52.07
N MET A 520 -37.38 -20.29 -52.76
CA MET A 520 -38.20 -19.14 -52.34
C MET A 520 -39.70 -19.38 -52.50
N SER A 521 -40.43 -19.23 -51.39
CA SER A 521 -41.88 -19.08 -51.33
C SER A 521 -42.28 -17.63 -51.05
N VAL A 522 -43.55 -17.24 -51.31
CA VAL A 522 -44.00 -15.84 -51.17
C VAL A 522 -45.43 -15.77 -50.63
N GLU A 523 -45.62 -15.03 -49.54
CA GLU A 523 -46.95 -14.62 -49.07
C GLU A 523 -47.02 -13.09 -48.92
N GLY A 524 -47.69 -12.43 -49.88
CA GLY A 524 -47.92 -10.98 -49.86
C GLY A 524 -46.66 -10.14 -50.08
N ARG A 525 -45.99 -9.76 -48.98
CA ARG A 525 -44.70 -9.05 -48.94
C ARG A 525 -43.70 -9.73 -47.99
N VAL A 526 -43.86 -11.04 -47.81
CA VAL A 526 -42.92 -11.91 -47.11
C VAL A 526 -42.39 -12.90 -48.14
N VAL A 527 -41.06 -13.07 -48.17
CA VAL A 527 -40.38 -14.11 -48.96
C VAL A 527 -39.71 -15.04 -47.97
N THR A 528 -40.04 -16.32 -48.01
CA THR A 528 -39.43 -17.34 -47.13
C THR A 528 -38.68 -18.34 -47.97
N ILE A 529 -37.37 -18.44 -47.74
CA ILE A 529 -36.51 -19.52 -48.23
C ILE A 529 -36.68 -20.70 -47.25
N THR A 530 -36.82 -21.92 -47.77
CA THR A 530 -36.81 -23.14 -46.94
C THR A 530 -35.73 -24.07 -47.46
N PHE A 531 -34.77 -24.41 -46.60
CA PHE A 531 -33.61 -25.21 -46.93
C PHE A 531 -33.88 -26.71 -46.76
N ALA A 532 -32.95 -27.56 -47.21
CA ALA A 532 -33.13 -29.02 -47.30
C ALA A 532 -33.18 -29.74 -45.92
N ASN A 533 -32.84 -29.04 -44.86
CA ASN A 533 -32.83 -29.42 -43.44
C ASN A 533 -34.04 -28.89 -42.65
N ASP A 534 -35.07 -28.38 -43.33
CA ASP A 534 -36.25 -27.69 -42.78
C ASP A 534 -35.95 -26.34 -42.09
N GLU A 535 -34.71 -25.85 -42.11
CA GLU A 535 -34.32 -24.49 -41.70
C GLU A 535 -34.87 -23.43 -42.67
N THR A 536 -35.09 -22.19 -42.19
CA THR A 536 -35.77 -21.15 -42.97
C THR A 536 -35.15 -19.77 -42.85
N LEU A 537 -35.21 -18.98 -43.92
CA LEU A 537 -34.94 -17.54 -43.87
C LEU A 537 -36.20 -16.77 -44.31
N THR A 538 -36.77 -15.98 -43.40
CA THR A 538 -37.96 -15.17 -43.65
C THR A 538 -37.59 -13.70 -43.82
N ILE A 539 -37.72 -13.20 -45.04
CA ILE A 539 -37.40 -11.82 -45.39
C ILE A 539 -38.71 -11.04 -45.50
N ASN A 540 -38.93 -10.13 -44.55
CA ASN A 540 -40.13 -9.31 -44.47
C ASN A 540 -40.04 -8.09 -45.39
N ASN A 541 -41.20 -7.47 -45.64
CA ASN A 541 -41.39 -6.25 -46.43
C ASN A 541 -40.95 -6.29 -47.90
N VAL A 542 -40.30 -7.35 -48.40
CA VAL A 542 -39.78 -7.50 -49.77
C VAL A 542 -40.77 -8.15 -50.76
N THR A 543 -40.32 -8.33 -52.00
CA THR A 543 -40.95 -9.14 -53.06
C THR A 543 -39.85 -9.77 -53.91
N LEU A 544 -40.07 -10.90 -54.60
CA LEU A 544 -39.01 -11.59 -55.38
C LEU A 544 -38.17 -10.70 -56.31
N SER A 545 -38.74 -9.62 -56.88
CA SER A 545 -37.99 -8.67 -57.71
C SER A 545 -37.00 -7.77 -56.94
N ALA A 546 -36.80 -7.99 -55.64
CA ALA A 546 -35.73 -7.38 -54.84
C ALA A 546 -34.40 -8.16 -54.95
N PHE A 547 -34.43 -9.43 -55.34
CA PHE A 547 -33.24 -10.26 -55.41
C PHE A 547 -32.71 -10.31 -56.85
N THR A 548 -31.42 -10.00 -57.04
CA THR A 548 -30.66 -10.25 -58.28
C THR A 548 -29.48 -11.17 -58.00
N ASP A 549 -28.81 -11.61 -59.07
CA ASP A 549 -27.53 -12.35 -59.03
C ASP A 549 -26.44 -11.57 -58.25
N ASP A 550 -26.56 -10.23 -58.18
CA ASP A 550 -25.64 -9.34 -57.45
C ASP A 550 -25.98 -9.23 -55.94
N ASN A 551 -27.15 -9.72 -55.50
CA ASN A 551 -27.61 -9.65 -54.10
C ASN A 551 -27.47 -10.98 -53.33
N ILE A 552 -26.92 -12.03 -53.95
CA ILE A 552 -26.71 -13.33 -53.30
C ILE A 552 -25.28 -13.82 -53.56
N THR A 553 -24.53 -14.03 -52.49
CA THR A 553 -23.18 -14.60 -52.51
C THR A 553 -23.14 -15.95 -51.79
N PHE A 554 -22.13 -16.76 -52.12
CA PHE A 554 -21.88 -18.06 -51.50
C PHE A 554 -20.44 -18.09 -50.97
N PHE A 555 -20.20 -18.79 -49.87
CA PHE A 555 -18.91 -18.83 -49.16
C PHE A 555 -18.51 -20.25 -48.74
#